data_AF-A0A8H7WTE2-F1
#
_entry.id   AF-A0A8H7WTE2-F1
#
_cell.length_a   1.000
_cell.length_b   1.000
_cell.length_c   1.000
_cell.angle_alpha   90.00
_cell.angle_beta   90.00
_cell.angle_gamma   90.00
#
_symmetry.space_group_name_H-M   'P 1'
#
loop_
_entity.id
_entity.type
_entity.pdbx_description
1 polymer ?
#
loop_
_entity_poly.entity_id
_entity_poly.type
_entity_poly.pdbx_seq_one_letter_code
_entity_poly.pdbx_strand_id
1 'polypeptide(L)'
;MSLIVEQTIPYSNSQLQLENPKRWSRLFPLMRPSIKVVETASGQTVVIDTALANSKDLLIAAVASIGNISSKILSESHLAAFTIEGDGTAVSAKELVKALKDSGFPVENGVVVLRTGTKQEFIRVSGVLELVVDGELKLDHVLSLLLAAEPE
;
A
#
# COMPACT_ATOMS: atom_id res chain seq x y z
N MET A 1 30.56 9.42 -3.94
CA MET A 1 29.88 10.71 -4.15
C MET A 1 28.40 10.49 -3.92
N SER A 2 27.80 11.18 -2.96
CA SER A 2 26.35 11.15 -2.72
C SER A 2 25.76 12.42 -3.31
N LEU A 3 24.75 12.26 -4.16
CA LEU A 3 23.98 13.36 -4.74
C LEU A 3 22.82 13.62 -3.78
N ILE A 4 22.89 14.72 -3.02
CA ILE A 4 21.77 15.15 -2.18
C ILE A 4 20.85 15.98 -3.08
N VAL A 5 19.72 15.40 -3.46
CA VAL A 5 18.68 16.09 -4.22
C VAL A 5 17.78 16.81 -3.22
N GLU A 6 17.97 18.12 -3.06
CA GLU A 6 17.00 18.96 -2.35
C GLU A 6 15.78 19.21 -3.25
N GLN A 7 14.60 19.00 -2.69
CA GLN A 7 13.32 19.20 -3.37
C GLN A 7 13.09 20.69 -3.64
N THR A 8 13.18 21.11 -4.91
CA THR A 8 13.04 22.51 -5.35
C THR A 8 11.59 22.96 -5.57
N ILE A 9 10.61 22.19 -5.07
CA ILE A 9 9.21 22.54 -5.25
C ILE A 9 8.91 23.81 -4.43
N PRO A 10 8.32 24.88 -5.02
CA PRO A 10 8.10 26.17 -4.36
C PRO A 10 6.92 26.14 -3.35
N TYR A 11 6.67 24.99 -2.74
CA TYR A 11 5.60 24.76 -1.78
C TYR A 11 6.21 24.16 -0.51
N SER A 12 5.85 24.71 0.64
CA SER A 12 6.30 24.17 1.94
C SER A 12 5.68 22.79 2.21
N ASN A 13 6.30 21.98 3.07
CA ASN A 13 5.74 20.70 3.52
C ASN A 13 4.31 20.83 4.08
N SER A 14 4.01 21.95 4.74
CA SER A 14 2.69 22.27 5.27
C SER A 14 1.66 22.56 4.17
N GLN A 15 2.03 23.31 3.12
CA GLN A 15 1.19 23.55 1.95
C GLN A 15 0.98 22.24 1.16
N LEU A 16 2.07 21.49 1.02
CA LEU A 16 2.07 20.16 0.46
C LEU A 16 1.57 19.11 1.43
N GLN A 17 0.94 19.41 2.58
CA GLN A 17 0.33 18.46 3.54
C GLN A 17 0.86 17.00 3.43
N LEU A 18 2.18 16.80 3.39
CA LEU A 18 2.78 15.50 3.02
C LEU A 18 2.59 14.50 4.15
N GLU A 19 2.39 15.03 5.35
CA GLU A 19 2.11 14.32 6.59
C GLU A 19 0.63 13.95 6.75
N ASN A 20 -0.25 14.37 5.83
CA ASN A 20 -1.68 14.03 5.90
C ASN A 20 -1.94 12.65 5.24
N PRO A 21 -2.22 11.59 6.02
CA PRO A 21 -2.46 10.25 5.47
C PRO A 21 -3.70 10.20 4.57
N LYS A 22 -4.67 11.09 4.77
CA LYS A 22 -5.91 11.18 3.96
C LYS A 22 -5.73 11.93 2.64
N ARG A 23 -4.53 12.41 2.33
CA ARG A 23 -4.25 13.10 1.07
C ARG A 23 -4.43 12.16 -0.12
N TRP A 24 -3.80 11.00 -0.06
CA TRP A 24 -3.74 10.10 -1.22
C TRP A 24 -5.09 9.45 -1.50
N SER A 25 -5.91 9.23 -0.48
CA SER A 25 -7.29 8.82 -0.66
C SER A 25 -8.14 9.86 -1.41
N ARG A 26 -7.79 11.15 -1.36
CA ARG A 26 -8.47 12.18 -2.16
C ARG A 26 -7.91 12.30 -3.58
N LEU A 27 -6.59 12.16 -3.74
CA LEU A 27 -5.93 12.39 -5.03
C LEU A 27 -6.01 11.19 -5.98
N PHE A 28 -5.87 9.95 -5.48
CA PHE A 28 -5.84 8.77 -6.34
C PHE A 28 -7.11 8.55 -7.17
N PRO A 29 -8.32 8.67 -6.60
CA PRO A 29 -9.55 8.52 -7.40
C PRO A 29 -9.64 9.54 -8.55
N LEU A 30 -9.02 10.71 -8.41
CA LEU A 30 -8.97 11.73 -9.47
C LEU A 30 -7.99 11.36 -10.59
N MET A 31 -6.94 10.61 -10.28
CA MET A 31 -5.94 10.15 -11.26
C MET A 31 -6.34 8.84 -11.93
N ARG A 32 -7.04 7.95 -11.21
CA ARG A 32 -7.46 6.62 -11.68
C ARG A 32 -8.91 6.35 -11.25
N PRO A 33 -9.87 6.34 -12.20
CA PRO A 33 -11.28 6.10 -11.89
C PRO A 33 -11.60 4.70 -11.34
N SER A 34 -10.71 3.72 -11.51
CA SER A 34 -10.85 2.37 -10.96
C SER A 34 -10.59 2.30 -9.46
N ILE A 35 -10.07 3.37 -8.86
CA ILE A 35 -9.73 3.41 -7.45
C ILE A 35 -10.97 3.69 -6.61
N LYS A 36 -11.21 2.82 -5.62
CA LYS A 36 -12.21 3.00 -4.58
C LYS A 36 -11.51 3.24 -3.24
N VAL A 37 -12.09 4.13 -2.44
CA VAL A 37 -11.62 4.44 -1.10
C VAL A 37 -12.61 3.85 -0.10
N VAL A 38 -12.11 3.07 0.84
CA VAL A 38 -12.90 2.40 1.88
C VAL A 38 -12.31 2.73 3.24
N GLU A 39 -13.17 2.90 4.24
CA GLU A 39 -12.75 3.08 5.63
C GLU A 39 -12.89 1.75 6.39
N THR A 40 -11.84 1.35 7.11
CA THR A 40 -11.84 0.14 7.92
C THR A 40 -12.58 0.35 9.24
N ALA A 41 -12.87 -0.74 9.95
CA ALA A 41 -13.46 -0.68 11.29
C ALA A 41 -12.58 0.10 12.29
N SER A 42 -11.26 0.14 12.06
CA SER A 42 -10.28 0.93 12.80
C SER A 42 -10.25 2.43 12.42
N GLY A 43 -11.08 2.88 11.49
CA GLY A 43 -11.10 4.27 11.01
C GLY A 43 -9.93 4.64 10.08
N GLN A 44 -9.18 3.63 9.60
CA GLN A 44 -8.11 3.82 8.64
C GLN A 44 -8.65 3.82 7.22
N THR A 45 -8.06 4.64 6.36
CA THR A 45 -8.48 4.75 4.97
C THR A 45 -7.64 3.83 4.08
N VAL A 46 -8.29 2.87 3.43
CA VAL A 46 -7.67 1.95 2.46
C VAL A 46 -8.08 2.36 1.06
N VAL A 47 -7.07 2.48 0.19
CA VAL A 47 -7.23 2.75 -1.23
C VAL A 47 -7.15 1.41 -1.96
N ILE A 48 -8.15 1.10 -2.79
CA ILE A 48 -8.31 -0.21 -3.45
C ILE A 48 -8.46 0.00 -4.95
N ASP A 49 -7.71 -0.73 -5.77
CA ASP A 49 -7.83 -0.67 -7.24
C ASP A 49 -8.76 -1.77 -7.77
N THR A 50 -10.02 -1.40 -7.98
CA THR A 50 -11.06 -2.35 -8.43
C THR A 50 -10.84 -2.90 -9.83
N ALA A 51 -9.89 -2.35 -10.62
CA ALA A 51 -9.50 -2.94 -11.90
C ALA A 51 -8.96 -4.37 -11.73
N LEU A 52 -8.37 -4.67 -10.58
CA LEU A 52 -7.80 -5.98 -10.25
C LEU A 52 -8.81 -6.96 -9.61
N ALA A 53 -10.06 -6.56 -9.41
CA ALA A 53 -11.07 -7.39 -8.75
C ALA A 53 -11.35 -8.71 -9.49
N ASN A 54 -11.13 -8.76 -10.80
CA ASN A 54 -11.32 -9.95 -11.62
C ASN A 54 -10.01 -10.72 -11.88
N SER A 55 -8.88 -10.30 -11.29
CA SER A 55 -7.62 -11.00 -11.48
C SER A 55 -7.64 -12.35 -10.76
N LYS A 56 -7.01 -13.35 -11.38
CA LYS A 56 -6.75 -14.66 -10.77
C LYS A 56 -5.40 -14.71 -10.05
N ASP A 57 -4.62 -13.64 -10.15
CA ASP A 57 -3.30 -13.55 -9.57
C ASP A 57 -3.37 -13.36 -8.04
N LEU A 58 -2.22 -13.53 -7.40
CA LEU A 58 -2.06 -13.27 -5.99
C LEU A 58 -2.22 -11.77 -5.70
N LEU A 59 -3.04 -11.43 -4.71
CA LEU A 59 -3.35 -10.04 -4.38
C LEU A 59 -2.26 -9.44 -3.50
N ILE A 60 -1.67 -8.34 -3.95
CA ILE A 60 -0.66 -7.59 -3.19
C ILE A 60 -1.32 -6.37 -2.54
N ALA A 61 -1.13 -6.22 -1.24
CA ALA A 61 -1.52 -5.04 -0.48
C ALA A 61 -0.29 -4.43 0.22
N ALA A 62 -0.21 -3.11 0.30
CA ALA A 62 0.90 -2.40 0.94
C ALA A 62 0.45 -1.47 2.07
N VAL A 63 1.24 -1.40 3.13
CA VAL A 63 1.11 -0.45 4.24
C VAL A 63 2.37 0.41 4.23
N ALA A 64 2.24 1.65 3.78
CA ALA A 64 3.34 2.61 3.74
C ALA A 64 3.33 3.52 4.97
N SER A 65 4.47 4.07 5.34
CA SER A 65 4.58 5.05 6.42
C SER A 65 4.26 6.48 5.94
N ILE A 66 3.82 7.34 6.85
CA ILE A 66 3.65 8.77 6.57
C ILE A 66 4.97 9.39 6.07
N GLY A 67 4.88 10.24 5.05
CA GLY A 67 5.98 11.08 4.57
C GLY A 67 6.85 10.45 3.49
N ASN A 68 6.89 9.11 3.38
CA ASN A 68 7.75 8.40 2.43
C ASN A 68 6.99 7.32 1.65
N ILE A 69 6.00 7.73 0.86
CA ILE A 69 5.32 6.78 -0.04
C ILE A 69 6.23 6.44 -1.21
N SER A 70 6.54 5.15 -1.36
CA SER A 70 7.22 4.67 -2.55
C SER A 70 6.46 5.08 -3.82
N SER A 71 7.19 5.63 -4.79
CA SER A 71 6.65 5.92 -6.12
C SER A 71 6.06 4.69 -6.82
N LYS A 72 6.51 3.47 -6.46
CA LYS A 72 5.94 2.23 -7.00
C LYS A 72 4.52 1.99 -6.54
N ILE A 73 4.19 2.32 -5.29
CA ILE A 73 2.81 2.26 -4.81
C ILE A 73 1.89 3.16 -5.66
N LEU A 74 2.44 4.25 -6.22
CA LEU A 74 1.71 5.19 -7.06
C LEU A 74 1.62 4.76 -8.53
N SER A 75 2.68 4.15 -9.07
CA SER A 75 2.75 3.81 -10.49
C SER A 75 2.18 2.44 -10.82
N GLU A 76 2.19 1.51 -9.87
CA GLU A 76 2.01 0.09 -10.14
C GLU A 76 0.56 -0.28 -10.47
N SER A 77 0.39 -1.26 -11.36
CA SER A 77 -0.92 -1.76 -11.80
C SER A 77 -1.35 -3.05 -11.11
N HIS A 78 -0.44 -3.76 -10.43
CA HIS A 78 -0.72 -5.03 -9.74
C HIS A 78 -0.94 -4.89 -8.23
N LEU A 79 -0.89 -3.66 -7.70
CA LEU A 79 -1.17 -3.38 -6.30
C LEU A 79 -2.70 -3.28 -6.07
N ALA A 80 -3.28 -4.28 -5.42
CA ALA A 80 -4.72 -4.38 -5.20
C ALA A 80 -5.22 -3.38 -4.15
N ALA A 81 -4.43 -3.13 -3.10
CA ALA A 81 -4.75 -2.11 -2.11
C ALA A 81 -3.51 -1.50 -1.48
N PHE A 82 -3.64 -0.28 -0.98
CA PHE A 82 -2.67 0.26 -0.05
C PHE A 82 -3.31 1.15 1.00
N THR A 83 -2.60 1.33 2.10
CA THR A 83 -2.93 2.29 3.14
C THR A 83 -1.67 3.03 3.59
N ILE A 84 -1.86 4.17 4.22
CA ILE A 84 -0.79 4.96 4.82
C ILE A 84 -0.99 4.91 6.32
N GLU A 85 -0.05 4.29 7.00
CA GLU A 85 -0.02 4.16 8.45
C GLU A 85 0.34 5.51 9.07
N GLY A 86 -0.62 6.12 9.77
CA GLY A 86 -0.41 7.34 10.55
C GLY A 86 -0.27 7.10 12.04
N ASP A 87 -0.27 8.18 12.84
CA ASP A 87 -0.09 8.19 14.31
C ASP A 87 -1.21 7.47 15.11
N GLY A 88 -2.07 6.70 14.44
CA GLY A 88 -3.17 5.94 15.03
C GLY A 88 -2.93 4.43 15.06
N THR A 89 -3.99 3.67 15.30
CA THR A 89 -3.92 2.20 15.29
C THR A 89 -3.59 1.70 13.88
N ALA A 90 -2.49 0.95 13.79
CA ALA A 90 -2.07 0.21 12.62
C ALA A 90 -3.22 -0.60 12.01
N VAL A 91 -3.41 -0.51 10.70
CA VAL A 91 -4.37 -1.41 10.02
C VAL A 91 -3.83 -2.83 10.11
N SER A 92 -4.69 -3.77 10.50
CA SER A 92 -4.27 -5.17 10.53
C SER A 92 -4.37 -5.81 9.15
N ALA A 93 -3.56 -6.84 8.88
CA ALA A 93 -3.67 -7.63 7.66
C ALA A 93 -5.08 -8.22 7.46
N LYS A 94 -5.76 -8.58 8.56
CA LYS A 94 -7.15 -9.07 8.53
C LYS A 94 -8.14 -8.01 8.07
N GLU A 95 -7.95 -6.76 8.48
CA GLU A 95 -8.79 -5.63 8.06
C GLU A 95 -8.61 -5.34 6.57
N LEU A 96 -7.37 -5.40 6.06
CA LEU A 96 -7.08 -5.25 4.62
C LEU A 96 -7.74 -6.35 3.80
N VAL A 97 -7.61 -7.60 4.23
CA VAL A 97 -8.22 -8.75 3.54
C VAL A 97 -9.74 -8.66 3.55
N LYS A 98 -10.33 -8.21 4.67
CA LYS A 98 -11.76 -7.94 4.72
C LYS A 98 -12.17 -6.84 3.75
N ALA A 99 -11.43 -5.73 3.69
CA ALA A 99 -11.72 -4.63 2.78
C ALA A 99 -11.61 -5.04 1.30
N LEU A 100 -10.64 -5.87 0.95
CA LEU A 100 -10.51 -6.50 -0.38
C LEU A 100 -11.70 -7.40 -0.68
N LYS A 101 -12.07 -8.29 0.25
CA LYS A 101 -13.22 -9.19 0.08
C LYS A 101 -14.54 -8.43 -0.10
N ASP A 102 -14.79 -7.42 0.74
CA ASP A 102 -15.98 -6.58 0.67
C ASP A 102 -16.02 -5.72 -0.62
N SER A 103 -14.87 -5.54 -1.27
CA SER A 103 -14.72 -4.87 -2.57
C SER A 103 -14.80 -5.81 -3.77
N GLY A 104 -15.08 -7.11 -3.55
CA GLY A 104 -15.34 -8.08 -4.61
C GLY A 104 -14.13 -8.89 -5.08
N PHE A 105 -13.00 -8.84 -4.36
CA PHE A 105 -11.79 -9.57 -4.75
C PHE A 105 -11.80 -11.04 -4.33
N PRO A 106 -11.26 -11.97 -5.15
CA PRO A 106 -11.13 -13.38 -4.82
C PRO A 106 -9.94 -13.62 -3.87
N VAL A 107 -10.12 -13.33 -2.59
CA VAL A 107 -9.08 -13.50 -1.54
C VAL A 107 -8.65 -14.96 -1.30
N GLU A 108 -9.32 -15.93 -1.90
CA GLU A 108 -9.02 -17.37 -1.79
C GLU A 108 -7.68 -17.75 -2.46
N ASN A 109 -7.23 -16.96 -3.43
CA ASN A 109 -5.94 -17.16 -4.12
C ASN A 109 -4.73 -16.75 -3.25
N GLY A 110 -4.97 -16.23 -2.05
CA GLY A 110 -3.96 -15.73 -1.13
C GLY A 110 -3.73 -14.24 -1.27
N VAL A 111 -3.38 -13.61 -0.14
CA VAL A 111 -3.10 -12.17 -0.05
C VAL A 111 -1.72 -11.97 0.56
N VAL A 112 -0.90 -11.17 -0.09
CA VAL A 112 0.39 -10.71 0.46
C VAL A 112 0.23 -9.28 0.95
N VAL A 113 0.53 -9.06 2.22
CA VAL A 113 0.55 -7.75 2.86
C VAL A 113 1.99 -7.36 3.12
N LEU A 114 2.44 -6.29 2.48
CA LEU A 114 3.77 -5.73 2.71
C LEU A 114 3.65 -4.51 3.61
N ARG A 115 4.53 -4.38 4.60
CA ARG A 115 4.52 -3.21 5.48
C ARG A 115 5.91 -2.81 5.92
N THR A 116 6.07 -1.52 6.21
CA THR A 116 7.28 -1.05 6.90
C THR A 116 7.19 -1.27 8.40
N GLY A 117 8.31 -1.63 9.02
CA GLY A 117 8.47 -1.71 10.47
C GLY A 117 9.94 -1.51 10.87
N THR A 118 10.23 -1.70 12.16
CA THR A 118 11.60 -1.56 12.69
C THR A 118 12.41 -2.85 12.63
N LYS A 119 11.75 -3.97 12.36
CA LYS A 119 12.37 -5.30 12.22
C LYS A 119 11.71 -6.03 11.07
N GLN A 120 12.52 -6.81 10.37
CA GLN A 120 12.02 -7.68 9.32
C GLN A 120 11.35 -8.90 9.95
N GLU A 121 10.08 -9.12 9.63
CA GLU A 121 9.29 -10.22 10.16
C GLU A 121 8.43 -10.82 9.06
N PHE A 122 8.29 -12.15 9.08
CA PHE A 122 7.47 -12.89 8.14
C PHE A 122 6.40 -13.63 8.93
N ILE A 123 5.14 -13.28 8.68
CA ILE A 123 3.99 -13.75 9.44
C ILE A 123 3.03 -14.40 8.46
N ARG A 124 2.68 -15.67 8.71
CA ARG A 124 1.67 -16.38 7.92
C ARG A 124 0.46 -16.67 8.78
N VAL A 125 -0.69 -16.08 8.45
CA VAL A 125 -1.94 -16.29 9.19
C VAL A 125 -3.08 -16.53 8.21
N SER A 126 -3.68 -17.72 8.27
CA SER A 126 -4.94 -18.06 7.59
C SER A 126 -4.98 -17.71 6.09
N GLY A 127 -3.93 -18.03 5.33
CA GLY A 127 -3.86 -17.75 3.89
C GLY A 127 -3.38 -16.35 3.52
N VAL A 128 -3.04 -15.54 4.53
CA VAL A 128 -2.42 -14.22 4.38
C VAL A 128 -0.95 -14.33 4.73
N LEU A 129 -0.11 -13.76 3.87
CA LEU A 129 1.33 -13.64 4.08
C LEU A 129 1.64 -12.18 4.35
N GLU A 130 2.01 -11.86 5.58
CA GLU A 130 2.42 -10.53 5.99
C GLU A 130 3.95 -10.50 6.08
N LEU A 131 4.54 -9.55 5.38
CA LEU A 131 5.98 -9.31 5.36
C LEU A 131 6.24 -7.89 5.85
N VAL A 132 6.83 -7.79 7.04
CA VAL A 132 7.35 -6.57 7.61
C VAL A 132 8.77 -6.39 7.13
N VAL A 133 9.09 -5.22 6.59
CA VAL A 133 10.44 -4.87 6.15
C VAL A 133 10.94 -3.62 6.84
N ASP A 134 12.24 -3.60 7.06
CA ASP A 134 12.92 -2.48 7.70
C ASP A 134 13.17 -1.34 6.70
N GLY A 135 12.30 -0.34 6.75
CA GLY A 135 12.36 0.87 5.94
C GLY A 135 11.75 0.77 4.53
N GLU A 136 11.43 1.94 3.97
CA GLU A 136 10.74 2.10 2.68
C GLU A 136 11.57 1.62 1.48
N LEU A 137 12.90 1.73 1.55
CA LEU A 137 13.76 1.24 0.47
C LEU A 137 13.65 -0.29 0.30
N LYS A 138 13.57 -1.03 1.41
CA LYS A 138 13.36 -2.48 1.37
C LYS A 138 11.95 -2.82 0.92
N LEU A 139 10.95 -2.01 1.30
CA LEU A 139 9.58 -2.16 0.80
C LEU A 139 9.54 -2.02 -0.72
N ASP A 140 10.18 -0.99 -1.26
CA ASP A 140 10.28 -0.74 -2.69
C ASP A 140 10.96 -1.89 -3.44
N HIS A 141 12.04 -2.42 -2.86
CA HIS A 141 12.76 -3.55 -3.42
C HIS A 141 11.89 -4.82 -3.45
N VAL A 142 11.22 -5.16 -2.35
CA VAL A 142 10.36 -6.34 -2.27
C VAL A 142 9.15 -6.21 -3.21
N LEU A 143 8.53 -5.03 -3.25
CA LEU A 143 7.48 -4.74 -4.23
C LEU A 143 8.00 -5.02 -5.65
N SER A 144 9.17 -4.49 -6.00
CA SER A 144 9.76 -4.72 -7.32
C SER A 144 9.97 -6.20 -7.64
N LEU A 145 10.42 -6.99 -6.67
CA LEU A 145 10.65 -8.42 -6.86
C LEU A 145 9.35 -9.19 -7.07
N LEU A 146 8.31 -8.87 -6.29
CA LEU A 146 7.00 -9.52 -6.44
C LEU A 146 6.32 -9.17 -7.76
N LEU A 147 6.59 -7.98 -8.29
CA LEU A 147 6.05 -7.51 -9.56
C LEU A 147 6.83 -8.07 -10.75
N ALA A 148 8.14 -8.30 -10.59
CA ALA A 148 8.98 -8.95 -11.59
C ALA A 148 8.84 -10.47 -11.61
N ALA A 149 8.20 -11.05 -10.58
CA ALA A 149 7.90 -12.46 -10.54
C ALA A 149 6.72 -12.75 -11.48
N GLU A 150 7.04 -13.11 -12.73
CA GLU A 150 6.03 -13.63 -13.65
C GLU A 150 5.53 -15.00 -13.12
N PRO A 151 4.20 -15.25 -13.13
CA PRO A 151 3.69 -16.57 -12.86
C PRO A 151 4.12 -17.53 -13.98
N GLU A 152 4.79 -18.64 -13.63
CA GLU A 152 5.06 -19.76 -14.56
C GLU A 152 3.78 -20.42 -15.08
#